data_AF-A0A2V8WCC5-F1
#
_entry.id   AF-A0A2V8WCC5-F1
#
_cell.length_a   1.000
_cell.length_b   1.000
_cell.length_c   1.000
_cell.angle_alpha   90.00
_cell.angle_beta   90.00
_cell.angle_gamma   90.00
#
_symmetry.space_group_name_H-M   'P 1'
#
loop_
_entity.id
_entity.type
_entity.pdbx_description
1 polymer ?
#
loop_
_entity_poly.entity_id
_entity_poly.type
_entity_poly.pdbx_seq_one_letter_code
_entity_poly.pdbx_strand_id
1 'polypeptide(L)'
;MNENTHQRALQLIAQARVEGMPETDRTWLRAHLEDCDFCAEHARQTDRALRLLRTAAIPVPAGLAGRTQFRVRLRAQELREREPKRRALWLACGMSWIFGVASAPYVWSLFQWLGQRTGVPKLVWEVGFGLWWSIPALFAVAVLLMESSRKGEQADWINQGS
;
A
#
# COMPACT_ATOMS: atom_id res chain seq x y z
N MET A 1 5.70 -43.28 -30.07
CA MET A 1 5.34 -41.88 -29.76
C MET A 1 4.22 -41.47 -30.71
N ASN A 2 3.14 -40.87 -30.22
CA ASN A 2 1.90 -40.66 -30.99
C ASN A 2 1.90 -39.27 -31.66
N GLU A 3 1.33 -39.14 -32.86
CA GLU A 3 1.20 -37.86 -33.58
C GLU A 3 0.57 -36.77 -32.69
N ASN A 4 -0.45 -37.18 -31.92
CA ASN A 4 -1.17 -36.32 -30.96
C ASN A 4 -0.27 -35.76 -29.84
N THR A 5 0.76 -36.51 -29.41
CA THR A 5 1.69 -36.05 -28.37
C THR A 5 2.63 -34.96 -28.88
N HIS A 6 3.08 -35.07 -30.15
CA HIS A 6 3.90 -34.04 -30.78
C HIS A 6 3.10 -32.76 -31.04
N GLN A 7 1.85 -32.88 -31.50
CA GLN A 7 0.97 -31.72 -31.69
C GLN A 7 0.73 -30.97 -30.37
N ARG A 8 0.48 -31.70 -29.27
CA ARG A 8 0.37 -31.10 -27.94
C ARG A 8 1.66 -30.38 -27.52
N ALA A 9 2.82 -30.99 -27.73
CA ALA A 9 4.11 -30.38 -27.39
C ALA A 9 4.35 -29.08 -28.17
N LEU A 10 4.04 -29.05 -29.46
CA LEU A 10 4.14 -27.86 -30.30
C LEU A 10 3.22 -26.72 -29.82
N GLN A 11 1.98 -27.05 -29.45
CA GLN A 11 1.03 -26.08 -28.88
C GLN A 11 1.55 -25.50 -27.56
N LEU A 12 2.07 -26.33 -26.67
CA LEU A 12 2.64 -25.88 -25.40
C LEU A 12 3.89 -25.02 -25.61
N ILE A 13 4.77 -25.35 -26.55
CA ILE A 13 5.94 -24.52 -26.91
C ILE A 13 5.51 -23.11 -27.34
N ALA A 14 4.43 -22.99 -28.11
CA ALA A 14 3.86 -21.70 -28.52
C ALA A 14 3.21 -20.96 -27.33
N GLN A 15 2.37 -21.66 -26.54
CA GLN A 15 1.63 -21.08 -25.42
C GLN A 15 2.55 -20.54 -24.31
N ALA A 16 3.67 -21.22 -24.05
CA ALA A 16 4.68 -20.80 -23.08
C ALA A 16 5.19 -19.36 -23.31
N ARG A 17 5.06 -18.83 -24.53
CA ARG A 17 5.61 -17.53 -24.93
C ARG A 17 4.61 -16.38 -24.88
N VAL A 18 3.30 -16.65 -24.91
CA VAL A 18 2.26 -15.63 -25.03
C VAL A 18 1.51 -15.42 -23.71
N GLU A 19 1.10 -16.49 -23.04
CA GLU A 19 0.09 -16.41 -21.96
C GLU A 19 0.63 -16.85 -20.59
N GLY A 20 1.87 -17.35 -20.54
CA GLY A 20 2.35 -18.12 -19.40
C GLY A 20 1.74 -19.51 -19.41
N MET A 21 2.36 -20.44 -18.68
CA MET A 21 1.99 -21.86 -18.69
C MET A 21 1.86 -22.37 -17.26
N PRO A 22 0.82 -23.16 -16.95
CA PRO A 22 0.69 -23.80 -15.63
C PRO A 22 1.86 -24.77 -15.39
N GLU A 23 2.26 -24.92 -14.13
CA GLU A 23 3.47 -25.67 -13.75
C GLU A 23 3.40 -27.16 -14.13
N THR A 24 2.18 -27.73 -14.13
CA THR A 24 1.92 -29.10 -14.57
C THR A 24 2.28 -29.31 -16.05
N ASP A 25 1.88 -28.40 -16.93
CA ASP A 25 2.17 -28.50 -18.36
C ASP A 25 3.65 -28.22 -18.65
N ARG A 26 4.30 -27.35 -17.88
CA ARG A 26 5.76 -27.13 -17.97
C ARG A 26 6.55 -28.38 -17.64
N THR A 27 6.14 -29.08 -16.59
CA THR A 27 6.82 -30.30 -16.14
C THR A 27 6.65 -31.42 -17.16
N TRP A 28 5.44 -31.59 -17.70
CA TRP A 28 5.15 -32.53 -18.78
C TRP A 28 5.96 -32.21 -20.04
N LEU A 29 5.98 -30.93 -20.45
CA LEU A 29 6.72 -30.50 -21.64
C LEU A 29 8.22 -30.73 -21.46
N ARG A 30 8.80 -30.43 -20.30
CA ARG A 30 10.22 -30.67 -20.02
C ARG A 30 10.58 -32.15 -20.18
N ALA A 31 9.80 -33.04 -19.56
CA ALA A 31 10.00 -34.48 -19.70
C ALA A 31 9.88 -34.93 -21.17
N HIS A 32 8.91 -34.41 -21.91
CA HIS A 32 8.74 -34.75 -23.32
C HIS A 32 9.89 -34.27 -24.22
N LEU A 33 10.52 -33.12 -23.90
CA LEU A 33 11.67 -32.60 -24.63
C LEU A 33 12.97 -33.37 -24.34
N GLU A 34 13.08 -34.03 -23.19
CA GLU A 34 14.20 -34.93 -22.87
C GLU A 34 14.11 -36.24 -23.69
N ASP A 35 12.89 -36.71 -23.96
CA ASP A 35 12.63 -37.95 -24.70
C ASP A 35 12.50 -37.78 -26.23
N CYS A 36 12.28 -36.56 -26.73
CA CYS A 36 12.01 -36.31 -28.15
C CYS A 36 12.91 -35.24 -28.78
N ASP A 37 13.86 -35.68 -29.60
CA ASP A 37 14.79 -34.79 -30.32
C ASP A 37 14.12 -33.81 -31.27
N PHE A 38 13.05 -34.23 -31.96
CA PHE A 38 12.32 -33.37 -32.90
C PHE A 38 11.69 -32.15 -32.19
N CYS A 39 10.96 -32.40 -31.11
CA CYS A 39 10.33 -31.34 -30.32
C CYS A 39 11.38 -30.46 -29.62
N ALA A 40 12.49 -31.06 -29.16
CA ALA A 40 13.61 -30.34 -28.57
C ALA A 40 14.28 -29.39 -29.57
N GLU A 41 14.52 -29.84 -30.80
CA GLU A 41 15.12 -29.00 -31.84
C GLU A 41 14.17 -27.87 -32.27
N HIS A 42 12.87 -28.16 -32.41
CA HIS A 42 11.87 -27.13 -32.70
C HIS A 42 11.86 -26.03 -31.63
N ALA A 43 11.84 -26.41 -30.35
CA ALA A 43 11.88 -25.46 -29.24
C ALA A 43 13.16 -24.59 -29.27
N ARG A 44 14.32 -25.18 -29.58
CA ARG A 44 15.60 -24.46 -29.70
C ARG A 44 15.60 -23.45 -30.86
N GLN A 45 15.07 -23.84 -32.03
CA GLN A 45 15.01 -22.96 -33.20
C GLN A 45 14.12 -21.74 -32.96
N THR A 46 12.92 -21.95 -32.38
CA THR A 46 12.01 -20.86 -32.02
C THR A 46 12.65 -19.91 -31.01
N ASP A 47 13.34 -20.44 -30.00
CA ASP A 47 14.02 -19.63 -28.98
C ASP A 47 15.20 -18.82 -29.57
N ARG A 48 15.94 -19.37 -30.54
CA ARG A 48 16.95 -18.63 -31.30
C ARG A 48 16.32 -17.51 -32.14
N ALA A 49 15.26 -17.79 -32.87
CA ALA A 49 14.56 -16.78 -33.68
C ALA A 49 14.04 -15.62 -32.82
N LEU A 50 13.41 -15.92 -31.67
CA LEU A 50 12.93 -14.90 -30.73
C LEU A 50 14.06 -14.08 -30.12
N ARG A 51 15.21 -14.69 -29.81
CA ARG A 51 16.38 -13.95 -29.32
C ARG A 51 16.88 -12.95 -30.37
N LEU A 52 16.97 -13.36 -31.63
CA LEU A 52 17.39 -12.48 -32.74
C LEU A 52 16.42 -11.29 -32.90
N LEU A 53 15.11 -11.54 -32.78
CA LEU A 53 14.10 -10.48 -32.80
C LEU A 53 14.21 -9.54 -31.58
N ARG A 54 14.50 -10.06 -30.38
CA ARG A 54 14.74 -9.22 -29.19
C ARG A 54 16.02 -8.40 -29.27
N THR A 55 17.07 -8.88 -29.92
CA THR A 55 18.29 -8.10 -30.13
C THR A 55 18.10 -6.98 -31.15
N ALA A 56 17.10 -7.10 -32.03
CA ALA A 56 16.66 -6.03 -32.92
C ALA A 56 15.70 -5.03 -32.23
N ALA A 57 15.46 -5.17 -30.91
CA ALA A 57 14.55 -4.30 -30.18
C ALA A 57 14.96 -2.83 -30.29
N ILE A 58 13.95 -2.03 -30.61
CA ILE A 58 14.01 -0.61 -30.96
C ILE A 58 14.86 0.15 -29.95
N PRO A 59 15.83 0.98 -30.40
CA PRO A 59 16.62 1.78 -29.49
C PRO A 59 15.70 2.71 -28.69
N VAL A 60 15.61 2.47 -27.39
CA VAL A 60 14.90 3.35 -26.46
C VAL A 60 15.67 4.69 -26.46
N PRO A 61 15.00 5.84 -26.63
CA PRO A 61 15.67 7.12 -26.72
C PRO A 61 16.55 7.36 -25.48
N ALA A 62 17.84 7.57 -25.72
CA ALA A 62 18.82 7.90 -24.69
C ALA A 62 18.34 9.16 -23.95
N GLY A 63 17.88 9.00 -22.71
CA GLY A 63 17.32 10.09 -21.90
C GLY A 63 15.92 9.85 -21.35
N LEU A 64 15.20 8.80 -21.78
CA LEU A 64 13.91 8.45 -21.19
C LEU A 64 14.06 8.06 -19.72
N ALA A 65 15.06 7.23 -19.39
CA ALA A 65 15.41 6.89 -18.02
C ALA A 65 15.84 8.10 -17.19
N GLY A 66 16.56 9.06 -17.80
CA GLY A 66 16.95 10.30 -17.12
C GLY A 66 15.75 11.17 -16.76
N ARG A 67 14.78 11.32 -17.69
CA ARG A 67 13.55 12.09 -17.46
C ARG A 67 12.65 11.46 -16.40
N THR A 68 12.53 10.13 -16.38
CA THR A 68 11.73 9.43 -15.35
C THR A 68 12.41 9.52 -13.99
N GLN A 69 13.72 9.28 -13.91
CA GLN A 69 14.47 9.42 -12.65
C GLN A 69 14.41 10.84 -12.10
N PHE A 70 14.49 11.86 -12.95
CA PHE A 70 14.36 13.25 -12.53
C PHE A 70 13.00 13.54 -11.90
N ARG A 71 11.90 13.14 -12.56
CA ARG A 71 10.53 13.31 -12.02
C ARG A 71 10.32 12.56 -10.70
N VAL A 72 10.85 11.34 -10.59
CA VAL A 72 10.77 10.55 -9.35
C VAL A 72 11.52 11.24 -8.21
N ARG A 73 12.73 11.74 -8.47
CA ARG A 73 13.52 12.47 -7.46
C ARG A 73 12.82 13.75 -7.01
N LEU A 74 12.26 14.52 -7.95
CA LEU A 74 11.51 15.74 -7.63
C LEU A 74 10.31 15.41 -6.73
N ARG A 75 9.56 14.36 -7.06
CA ARG A 75 8.39 13.95 -6.29
C ARG A 75 8.78 13.42 -4.90
N ALA A 76 9.88 12.69 -4.80
CA ALA A 76 10.40 12.23 -3.53
C ALA A 76 10.81 13.40 -2.62
N GLN A 77 11.39 14.46 -3.17
CA GLN A 77 11.72 15.69 -2.42
C GLN A 77 10.47 16.42 -1.93
N GLU A 78 9.47 16.62 -2.79
CA GLU A 78 8.20 17.25 -2.40
C GLU A 78 7.49 16.50 -1.26
N LEU A 79 7.49 15.16 -1.30
CA LEU A 79 6.90 14.34 -0.24
C LEU A 79 7.67 14.50 1.07
N ARG A 80 9.01 14.57 0.99
CA ARG A 80 9.89 14.73 2.17
C ARG A 80 9.71 16.08 2.87
N GLU A 81 9.40 17.14 2.13
CA GLU A 81 9.13 18.46 2.70
C GLU A 81 7.74 18.57 3.37
N ARG A 82 6.77 17.77 2.92
CA ARG A 82 5.40 17.77 3.49
C ARG A 82 5.26 16.92 4.74
N GLU A 83 6.03 15.84 4.89
CA GLU A 83 6.04 15.00 6.08
C GLU A 83 6.33 15.74 7.41
N PRO A 84 7.37 16.58 7.55
CA PRO A 84 7.72 17.19 8.83
C PRO A 84 6.63 18.13 9.34
N LYS A 85 5.97 18.88 8.45
CA LYS A 85 4.88 19.78 8.84
C LYS A 85 3.68 19.01 9.40
N ARG A 86 3.33 17.87 8.80
CA ARG A 86 2.22 17.03 9.26
C ARG A 86 2.53 16.33 10.59
N ARG A 87 3.77 15.88 10.80
CA ARG A 87 4.22 15.30 12.08
C ARG A 87 4.22 16.35 13.20
N ALA A 88 4.70 17.56 12.94
CA ALA A 88 4.68 18.65 13.92
C ALA A 88 3.25 19.04 14.32
N LEU A 89 2.32 19.12 13.36
CA LEU A 89 0.90 19.35 13.63
C LEU A 89 0.27 18.23 14.46
N TRP A 90 0.58 16.98 14.15
CA TRP A 90 0.12 15.82 14.93
C TRP A 90 0.69 15.81 16.35
N LEU A 91 1.97 16.14 16.52
CA LEU A 91 2.60 16.24 17.84
C LEU A 91 2.00 17.39 18.64
N ALA A 92 1.84 18.58 18.07
CA ALA A 92 1.23 19.72 18.75
C ALA A 92 -0.22 19.42 19.16
N CYS A 93 -0.99 18.78 18.29
CA CYS A 93 -2.35 18.35 18.57
C CYS A 93 -2.39 17.30 19.69
N GLY A 94 -1.56 16.25 19.60
CA GLY A 94 -1.46 15.22 20.64
C GLY A 94 -1.02 15.79 21.98
N MET A 95 -0.08 16.75 21.99
CA MET A 95 0.42 17.38 23.20
C MET A 95 -0.64 18.27 23.84
N SER A 96 -1.40 19.04 23.05
CA SER A 96 -2.55 19.82 23.54
C SER A 96 -3.64 18.91 24.14
N TRP A 97 -3.89 17.75 23.51
CA TRP A 97 -4.86 16.78 24.01
C TRP A 97 -4.40 16.10 25.30
N ILE A 98 -3.15 15.66 25.37
CA ILE A 98 -2.55 15.08 26.59
C ILE A 98 -2.55 16.10 27.72
N PHE A 99 -2.25 17.37 27.44
CA PHE A 99 -2.26 18.41 28.46
C PHE A 99 -3.68 18.69 28.97
N GLY A 100 -4.66 18.71 28.07
CA GLY A 100 -6.08 18.75 28.43
C GLY A 100 -6.47 17.56 29.30
N VAL A 101 -6.07 16.35 28.91
CA VAL A 101 -6.37 15.09 29.61
C VAL A 101 -5.72 15.03 30.99
N ALA A 102 -4.45 15.39 31.07
CA ALA A 102 -3.65 15.37 32.30
C ALA A 102 -4.08 16.45 33.30
N SER A 103 -4.74 17.52 32.84
CA SER A 103 -5.24 18.58 33.73
C SER A 103 -6.43 18.13 34.59
N ALA A 104 -7.19 17.12 34.18
CA ALA A 104 -8.37 16.63 34.93
C ALA A 104 -8.08 16.19 36.37
N PRO A 105 -7.11 15.32 36.66
CA PRO A 105 -6.82 14.93 38.04
C PRO A 105 -6.35 16.10 38.90
N TYR A 106 -5.66 17.09 38.31
CA TYR A 106 -5.24 18.31 39.02
C TYR A 106 -6.42 19.19 39.40
N VAL A 107 -7.36 19.39 38.48
CA VAL A 107 -8.61 20.14 38.74
C VAL A 107 -9.49 19.40 39.75
N TRP A 108 -9.57 18.07 39.66
CA TRP A 108 -10.29 17.22 40.61
C TRP A 108 -9.72 17.32 42.03
N SER A 109 -8.39 17.33 42.18
CA SER A 109 -7.73 17.50 43.47
C SER A 109 -8.02 18.88 44.09
N LEU A 110 -8.00 19.94 43.26
CA LEU A 110 -8.34 21.30 43.69
C LEU A 110 -9.81 21.41 44.13
N PHE A 111 -10.72 20.70 43.45
CA PHE A 111 -12.14 20.67 43.78
C PHE A 111 -12.49 19.79 44.98
N GLN A 112 -11.80 18.67 45.22
CA GLN A 112 -11.96 17.89 46.46
C GLN A 112 -11.62 18.73 47.68
N TRP A 113 -10.55 19.54 47.58
CA TRP A 113 -10.16 20.49 48.61
C TRP A 113 -11.23 21.58 48.84
N LEU A 114 -11.84 22.10 47.77
CA LEU A 114 -12.97 23.06 47.88
C LEU A 114 -14.27 22.41 48.40
N GLY A 115 -14.54 21.15 48.02
CA GLY A 115 -15.73 20.40 48.38
C GLY A 115 -15.77 20.01 49.86
N GLN A 116 -14.60 19.75 50.47
CA GLN A 116 -14.48 19.61 51.93
C GLN A 116 -14.95 20.87 52.68
N ARG A 117 -14.90 22.05 52.05
CA ARG A 117 -15.43 23.29 52.66
C ARG A 117 -16.91 23.55 52.38
N THR A 118 -17.50 22.96 51.35
CA THR A 118 -18.85 23.37 50.86
C THR A 118 -19.92 22.28 50.90
N GLY A 119 -19.59 21.02 51.20
CA GLY A 119 -20.58 19.99 51.57
C GLY A 119 -21.50 19.50 50.43
N VAL A 120 -21.13 19.74 49.18
CA VAL A 120 -21.94 19.38 47.99
C VAL A 120 -21.77 17.88 47.63
N PRO A 121 -22.82 17.16 47.17
CA PRO A 121 -22.74 15.72 46.92
C PRO A 121 -21.78 15.35 45.77
N LYS A 122 -20.88 14.39 46.05
CA LYS A 122 -19.86 13.86 45.12
C LYS A 122 -20.40 13.35 43.77
N LEU A 123 -21.61 12.79 43.78
CA LEU A 123 -22.17 12.05 42.64
C LEU A 123 -22.57 12.94 41.45
N VAL A 124 -23.12 14.13 41.71
CA VAL A 124 -23.49 15.08 40.65
C VAL A 124 -22.24 15.60 39.93
N TRP A 125 -21.14 15.71 40.66
CA TRP A 125 -19.85 16.15 40.13
C TRP A 125 -19.13 15.06 39.34
N GLU A 126 -19.19 13.79 39.76
CA GLU A 126 -18.64 12.65 39.00
C GLU A 126 -19.30 12.47 37.64
N VAL A 127 -20.63 12.56 37.57
CA VAL A 127 -21.38 12.37 36.33
C VAL A 127 -21.20 13.57 35.39
N GLY A 128 -21.20 14.79 35.92
CA GLY A 128 -20.94 16.00 35.14
C GLY A 128 -19.55 16.00 34.50
N PHE A 129 -18.53 15.54 35.24
CA PHE A 129 -17.17 15.44 34.72
C PHE A 129 -17.04 14.35 33.66
N GLY A 130 -17.62 13.16 33.89
CA GLY A 130 -17.60 12.08 32.90
C GLY A 130 -18.28 12.46 31.58
N LEU A 131 -19.40 13.19 31.66
CA LEU A 131 -20.13 13.65 30.48
C LEU A 131 -19.36 14.74 29.71
N TRP A 132 -18.79 15.72 30.42
CA TRP A 132 -17.96 16.75 29.80
C TRP A 132 -16.69 16.17 29.16
N TRP A 133 -16.10 15.15 29.78
CA TRP A 133 -14.89 14.47 29.31
C TRP A 133 -15.09 13.62 28.05
N SER A 134 -16.33 13.29 27.73
CA SER A 134 -16.66 12.54 26.52
C SER A 134 -16.54 13.40 25.25
N ILE A 135 -16.62 14.73 25.39
CA ILE A 135 -16.61 15.69 24.26
C ILE A 135 -15.25 15.67 23.52
N PRO A 136 -14.08 15.74 24.18
CA PRO A 136 -12.78 15.59 23.52
C PRO A 136 -12.61 14.25 22.79
N ALA A 137 -13.15 13.16 23.35
CA ALA A 137 -13.09 11.84 22.73
C ALA A 137 -13.93 11.77 21.45
N LEU A 138 -15.15 12.33 21.48
CA LEU A 138 -15.99 12.49 20.30
C LEU A 138 -15.31 13.37 19.23
N PHE A 139 -14.64 14.45 19.64
CA PHE A 139 -13.92 15.32 18.72
C PHE A 139 -12.73 14.60 18.05
N ALA A 140 -11.97 13.81 18.80
CA ALA A 140 -10.86 13.01 18.25
C ALA A 140 -11.37 11.98 17.24
N VAL A 141 -12.48 11.30 17.53
CA VAL A 141 -13.14 10.36 16.59
C VAL A 141 -13.60 11.07 15.32
N ALA A 142 -14.19 12.27 15.44
CA ALA A 142 -14.61 13.07 14.29
C ALA A 142 -13.42 13.47 13.38
N VAL A 143 -12.29 13.88 13.98
CA VAL A 143 -11.07 14.22 13.22
C VAL A 143 -10.49 13.00 12.52
N LEU A 144 -10.45 11.83 13.18
CA LEU A 144 -10.02 10.57 12.58
C LEU A 144 -10.94 10.12 11.44
N LEU A 145 -12.25 10.34 11.55
CA LEU A 145 -13.23 10.09 10.49
C LEU A 145 -13.04 11.01 9.28
N MET A 146 -12.76 12.30 9.50
CA MET A 146 -12.43 13.22 8.40
C MET A 146 -11.11 12.85 7.70
N GLU A 147 -10.08 12.45 8.45
CA GLU A 147 -8.79 12.10 7.85
C GLU A 147 -8.85 10.76 7.10
N SER A 148 -9.62 9.80 7.58
CA SER A 148 -9.89 8.54 6.87
C SER A 148 -10.71 8.75 5.60
N SER A 149 -11.74 9.61 5.64
CA SER A 149 -12.51 9.97 4.44
C SER A 149 -11.64 10.65 3.38
N ARG A 150 -10.76 11.57 3.79
CA ARG A 150 -9.83 12.23 2.86
C ARG A 150 -8.81 11.26 2.25
N LYS A 151 -8.37 10.24 2.98
CA LYS A 151 -7.53 9.15 2.44
C LYS A 151 -8.31 8.28 1.44
N GLY A 152 -9.59 8.01 1.71
CA GLY A 152 -10.47 7.29 0.80
C GLY A 152 -10.67 8.04 -0.51
N GLU A 153 -10.94 9.35 -0.43
CA GLU A 153 -11.10 10.20 -1.61
C GLU A 153 -9.81 10.23 -2.45
N GLN A 154 -8.64 10.36 -1.81
CA GLN A 154 -7.35 10.33 -2.51
C GLN A 154 -7.05 8.98 -3.20
N ALA A 155 -7.53 7.86 -2.65
CA ALA A 155 -7.38 6.55 -3.27
C ALA A 155 -8.29 6.39 -4.50
N ASP A 156 -9.47 7.00 -4.48
CA ASP A 156 -10.45 6.91 -5.56
C ASP A 156 -10.01 7.69 -6.81
N TRP A 157 -9.42 8.89 -6.63
CA TRP A 157 -8.81 9.66 -7.72
C TRP A 157 -7.64 8.94 -8.41
N ILE A 158 -6.92 8.07 -7.70
CA ILE A 158 -5.80 7.29 -8.28
C ILE A 158 -6.32 6.14 -9.14
N ASN A 159 -7.45 5.53 -8.79
CA ASN A 159 -8.07 4.44 -9.56
C ASN A 159 -8.85 4.92 -10.78
N GLN A 160 -9.33 6.17 -10.82
CA GLN A 160 -10.04 6.72 -11.99
C GLN A 160 -9.11 7.25 -13.08
N GLY A 161 -7.80 7.34 -12.84
CA GLY A 161 -6.80 7.84 -13.78
C GLY A 161 -6.06 6.78 -14.61
N SER A 162 -6.41 5.51 -14.47
CA SER A 162 -5.89 4.37 -15.26
C SER A 162 -6.92 3.89 -16.27
#